data_AF-A0A368U108-F1
#
_entry.id   AF-A0A368U108-F1
#
_cell.length_a   1.000
_cell.length_b   1.000
_cell.length_c   1.000
_cell.angle_alpha   90.00
_cell.angle_beta   90.00
_cell.angle_gamma   90.00
#
_symmetry.space_group_name_H-M   'P 1'
#
loop_
_entity.id
_entity.type
_entity.pdbx_description
1 polymer ?
#
loop_
_entity_poly.entity_id
_entity_poly.type
_entity_poly.pdbx_seq_one_letter_code
_entity_poly.pdbx_strand_id
1 'polypeptide(L)'
;MATATKSKITTRTFASWGDWFETLKAKQAELAEVPGIGKVQDEVKRARNGLEHAIRSANGSGAMPLRAYHYTIQGDETSEDMAAEAKRLADILSQILRANNRHANPERDQFARATLSAISVHLEALNEATTELERLTTRREALAAELEAIEGKAPKASASTLGDMRKEVENAEGERDRIETTLRNMDSDEGPLQLSQDAERAAMERLEEAEALAAMGEAGSDEVKDAKEAAAKAADALAKEQKQYRDMVAARRGLERKLEGADQTLATVRSVYHTALDRVRQADLAARESALVEKIEAMRDDLADLDRIYADLEEANPEASYGRARLTATMPYLHHHPSRDLFNSNGLEVTAAGIEE
;
A
#
# COMPACT_ATOMS: atom_id res chain seq x y z
N MET A 1 26.60 33.27 3.33
CA MET A 1 27.14 31.96 2.86
C MET A 1 26.65 30.75 3.66
N ALA A 2 26.30 30.85 4.95
CA ALA A 2 25.84 29.70 5.74
C ALA A 2 24.40 29.19 5.43
N THR A 3 23.54 30.01 4.80
CA THR A 3 22.15 29.67 4.48
C THR A 3 22.02 28.78 3.24
N ALA A 4 22.81 29.05 2.19
CA ALA A 4 22.78 28.27 0.96
C ALA A 4 23.28 26.83 1.15
N THR A 5 24.25 26.61 2.05
CA THR A 5 24.78 25.27 2.34
C THR A 5 23.78 24.42 3.15
N LYS A 6 23.03 25.03 4.08
CA LYS A 6 22.01 24.34 4.89
C LYS A 6 20.79 23.93 4.06
N SER A 7 20.37 24.77 3.11
CA SER A 7 19.30 24.41 2.15
C SER A 7 19.71 23.26 1.24
N LYS A 8 20.97 23.20 0.77
CA LYS A 8 21.44 22.07 -0.06
C LYS A 8 21.52 20.74 0.70
N ILE A 9 21.81 20.77 2.00
CA ILE A 9 21.90 19.56 2.83
C ILE A 9 20.51 19.00 3.16
N THR A 10 19.54 19.86 3.49
CA THR A 10 18.14 19.49 3.76
C THR A 10 17.49 18.82 2.54
N THR A 11 17.65 19.41 1.35
CA THR A 11 17.11 18.84 0.10
C THR A 11 17.78 17.51 -0.27
N ARG A 12 19.08 17.33 0.01
CA ARG A 12 19.79 16.07 -0.27
C ARG A 12 19.35 14.93 0.65
N THR A 13 19.10 15.24 1.93
CA THR A 13 18.60 14.27 2.91
C THR A 13 17.21 13.80 2.51
N PHE A 14 16.31 14.72 2.20
CA PHE A 14 14.96 14.38 1.74
C PHE A 14 15.01 13.57 0.43
N ALA A 15 15.81 13.98 -0.56
CA ALA A 15 15.96 13.24 -1.82
C ALA A 15 16.39 11.78 -1.60
N SER A 16 17.38 11.53 -0.73
CA SER A 16 17.83 10.15 -0.44
C SER A 16 16.73 9.27 0.17
N TRP A 17 15.87 9.85 1.00
CA TRP A 17 14.75 9.14 1.60
C TRP A 17 13.57 8.99 0.66
N GLY A 18 13.32 10.00 -0.18
CA GLY A 18 12.32 9.96 -1.24
C GLY A 18 12.64 8.86 -2.25
N ASP A 19 13.86 8.82 -2.78
CA ASP A 19 14.30 7.80 -3.74
C ASP A 19 14.18 6.39 -3.16
N TRP A 20 14.62 6.21 -1.91
CA TRP A 20 14.50 4.94 -1.21
C TRP A 20 13.03 4.55 -0.96
N PHE A 21 12.18 5.50 -0.55
CA PHE A 21 10.77 5.25 -0.27
C PHE A 21 9.99 4.90 -1.54
N GLU A 22 10.23 5.59 -2.65
CA GLU A 22 9.62 5.27 -3.94
C GLU A 22 10.07 3.89 -4.44
N THR A 23 11.36 3.56 -4.29
CA THR A 23 11.87 2.23 -4.63
C THR A 23 11.21 1.14 -3.79
N LEU A 24 11.07 1.38 -2.48
CA LEU A 24 10.40 0.46 -1.55
C LEU A 24 8.94 0.25 -1.95
N LYS A 25 8.20 1.34 -2.18
CA LYS A 25 6.78 1.31 -2.56
C LYS A 25 6.56 0.61 -3.89
N ALA A 26 7.39 0.89 -4.89
CA ALA A 26 7.33 0.22 -6.19
C ALA A 26 7.54 -1.30 -6.04
N LYS A 27 8.47 -1.73 -5.19
CA LYS A 27 8.72 -3.15 -4.93
C LYS A 27 7.64 -3.81 -4.08
N GLN A 28 7.06 -3.10 -3.11
CA GLN A 28 5.89 -3.58 -2.39
C GLN A 28 4.69 -3.78 -3.32
N ALA A 29 4.48 -2.87 -4.28
CA ALA A 29 3.45 -3.04 -5.30
C ALA A 29 3.74 -4.25 -6.20
N GLU A 30 4.98 -4.43 -6.67
CA GLU A 30 5.40 -5.60 -7.47
C GLU A 30 5.20 -6.93 -6.70
N LEU A 31 5.47 -6.94 -5.39
CA LEU A 31 5.27 -8.10 -4.54
C LEU A 31 3.79 -8.39 -4.27
N ALA A 32 2.97 -7.36 -4.02
CA ALA A 32 1.54 -7.49 -3.79
C ALA A 32 0.81 -7.99 -5.06
N GLU A 33 1.28 -7.56 -6.22
CA GLU A 33 0.73 -7.91 -7.51
C GLU A 33 1.61 -8.88 -8.28
N VAL A 34 2.16 -9.96 -7.69
CA VAL A 34 2.77 -11.01 -8.53
C VAL A 34 1.67 -11.57 -9.46
N PRO A 35 1.63 -11.17 -10.75
CA PRO A 35 0.40 -11.30 -11.51
C PRO A 35 0.17 -12.77 -11.80
N GLY A 36 -1.06 -13.23 -11.56
CA GLY A 36 -1.47 -14.58 -11.95
C GLY A 36 -1.32 -15.66 -10.88
N ILE A 37 -0.70 -15.42 -9.71
CA ILE A 37 -0.63 -16.45 -8.64
C ILE A 37 -2.03 -16.98 -8.29
N GLY A 38 -3.00 -16.09 -8.05
CA GLY A 38 -4.36 -16.52 -7.71
C GLY A 38 -5.04 -17.29 -8.85
N LYS A 39 -4.84 -16.88 -10.11
CA LYS A 39 -5.40 -17.58 -11.28
C LYS A 39 -4.82 -18.99 -11.43
N VAL A 40 -3.52 -19.12 -11.24
CA VAL A 40 -2.82 -20.40 -11.34
C VAL A 40 -3.20 -21.33 -10.17
N GLN A 41 -3.39 -20.78 -8.95
CA GLN A 41 -3.95 -21.55 -7.82
C GLN A 41 -5.35 -22.10 -8.14
N ASP A 42 -6.20 -21.30 -8.79
CA ASP A 42 -7.52 -21.75 -9.25
C ASP A 42 -7.43 -22.80 -10.36
N GLU A 43 -6.41 -22.74 -11.23
CA GLU A 43 -6.14 -23.77 -12.24
C GLU A 43 -5.68 -25.09 -11.63
N VAL A 44 -4.75 -25.05 -10.68
CA VAL A 44 -4.34 -26.23 -9.88
C VAL A 44 -5.55 -26.87 -9.23
N LYS A 45 -6.41 -26.07 -8.57
CA LYS A 45 -7.63 -26.56 -7.92
C LYS A 45 -8.60 -27.18 -8.92
N ARG A 46 -8.83 -26.55 -10.07
CA ARG A 46 -9.71 -27.08 -11.13
C ARG A 46 -9.19 -28.39 -11.70
N ALA A 47 -7.89 -28.46 -12.01
CA ALA A 47 -7.26 -29.66 -12.53
C ALA A 47 -7.30 -30.81 -11.52
N ARG A 48 -7.01 -30.53 -10.24
CA ARG A 48 -7.13 -31.48 -9.14
C ARG A 48 -8.55 -32.02 -9.00
N ASN A 49 -9.56 -31.15 -8.98
CA ASN A 49 -10.96 -31.58 -8.88
C ASN A 49 -11.39 -32.44 -10.07
N GLY A 50 -10.88 -32.12 -11.28
CA GLY A 50 -11.10 -32.93 -12.47
C GLY A 50 -10.51 -34.34 -12.36
N LEU A 51 -9.27 -34.46 -11.84
CA LEU A 51 -8.64 -35.75 -11.54
C LEU A 51 -9.39 -36.53 -10.47
N GLU A 52 -9.80 -35.87 -9.39
CA GLU A 52 -10.59 -36.47 -8.31
C GLU A 52 -11.89 -37.07 -8.84
N HIS A 53 -12.59 -36.34 -9.70
CA HIS A 53 -13.80 -36.82 -10.33
C HIS A 53 -13.54 -38.03 -11.24
N ALA A 54 -12.50 -37.98 -12.07
CA ALA A 54 -12.14 -39.09 -12.96
C ALA A 54 -11.74 -40.36 -12.18
N ILE A 55 -10.98 -40.22 -11.09
CA ILE A 55 -10.57 -41.32 -10.23
C ILE A 55 -11.77 -41.92 -9.49
N ARG A 56 -12.66 -41.11 -8.89
CA ARG A 56 -13.88 -41.61 -8.24
C ARG A 56 -14.81 -42.32 -9.22
N SER A 57 -14.98 -41.75 -10.41
CA SER A 57 -15.79 -42.36 -11.48
C SER A 57 -15.21 -43.71 -11.92
N ALA A 58 -13.89 -43.81 -12.04
CA ALA A 58 -13.20 -45.07 -12.30
C ALA A 58 -13.43 -46.11 -11.18
N ASN A 59 -13.25 -45.72 -9.92
CA ASN A 59 -13.43 -46.62 -8.79
C ASN A 59 -14.90 -47.07 -8.59
N GLY A 60 -15.87 -46.26 -8.98
CA GLY A 60 -17.30 -46.63 -8.93
C GLY A 60 -17.77 -47.49 -10.11
N SER A 61 -16.94 -47.71 -11.13
CA SER A 61 -17.36 -48.29 -12.40
C SER A 61 -17.22 -49.81 -12.44
N GLY A 62 -18.31 -50.50 -12.84
CA GLY A 62 -18.28 -51.94 -13.15
C GLY A 62 -17.44 -52.31 -14.39
N ALA A 63 -16.94 -51.33 -15.13
CA ALA A 63 -16.04 -51.54 -16.27
C ALA A 63 -14.57 -51.78 -15.83
N MET A 64 -14.24 -51.50 -14.57
CA MET A 64 -12.91 -51.77 -14.01
C MET A 64 -12.74 -53.25 -13.64
N PRO A 65 -11.51 -53.80 -13.70
CA PRO A 65 -11.26 -55.18 -13.27
C PRO A 65 -11.61 -55.37 -11.78
N LEU A 66 -12.28 -56.46 -11.42
CA LEU A 66 -12.61 -56.81 -10.02
C LEU A 66 -11.40 -56.89 -9.07
N ARG A 67 -10.20 -57.09 -9.63
CA ARG A 67 -8.92 -57.11 -8.88
C ARG A 67 -8.15 -55.80 -8.94
N ALA A 68 -8.69 -54.76 -9.58
CA ALA A 68 -8.09 -53.44 -9.54
C ALA A 68 -8.22 -52.88 -8.11
N TYR A 69 -7.11 -52.41 -7.55
CA TYR A 69 -7.14 -51.68 -6.30
C TYR A 69 -7.97 -50.39 -6.48
N HIS A 70 -8.85 -50.10 -5.52
CA HIS A 70 -9.73 -48.93 -5.52
C HIS A 70 -9.15 -47.89 -4.55
N TYR A 71 -8.69 -46.77 -5.08
CA TYR A 71 -8.16 -45.68 -4.27
C TYR A 71 -9.29 -44.91 -3.58
N THR A 72 -9.23 -44.79 -2.26
CA THR A 72 -10.24 -44.07 -1.49
C THR A 72 -9.74 -42.68 -1.18
N ILE A 73 -10.41 -41.67 -1.75
CA ILE A 73 -10.08 -40.26 -1.55
C ILE A 73 -10.68 -39.80 -0.22
N GLN A 74 -9.83 -39.43 0.73
CA GLN A 74 -10.13 -38.98 2.09
C GLN A 74 -10.25 -37.44 2.19
N GLY A 75 -9.74 -36.69 1.21
CA GLY A 75 -9.92 -35.23 1.07
C GLY A 75 -8.71 -34.40 1.51
N ASP A 76 -7.67 -35.02 2.06
CA ASP A 76 -6.40 -34.41 2.46
C ASP A 76 -5.25 -34.67 1.47
N GLU A 77 -5.55 -35.29 0.33
CA GLU A 77 -4.53 -35.65 -0.66
C GLU A 77 -3.79 -34.43 -1.20
N THR A 78 -2.50 -34.59 -1.44
CA THR A 78 -1.70 -33.59 -2.15
C THR A 78 -1.90 -33.69 -3.66
N SER A 79 -1.50 -32.66 -4.41
CA SER A 79 -1.48 -32.72 -5.88
C SER A 79 -0.58 -33.85 -6.40
N GLU A 80 0.47 -34.22 -5.66
CA GLU A 80 1.37 -35.33 -6.00
C GLU A 80 0.68 -36.69 -5.84
N ASP A 81 -0.06 -36.89 -4.74
CA ASP A 81 -0.83 -38.11 -4.50
C ASP A 81 -1.88 -38.33 -5.61
N MET A 82 -2.58 -37.26 -5.98
CA MET A 82 -3.56 -37.26 -7.06
C MET A 82 -2.93 -37.59 -8.42
N ALA A 83 -1.75 -37.04 -8.70
CA ALA A 83 -1.01 -37.32 -9.93
C ALA A 83 -0.48 -38.76 -9.99
N ALA A 84 -0.01 -39.30 -8.86
CA ALA A 84 0.47 -40.68 -8.75
C ALA A 84 -0.67 -41.68 -8.99
N GLU A 85 -1.83 -41.45 -8.37
CA GLU A 85 -3.01 -42.31 -8.56
C GLU A 85 -3.57 -42.20 -9.98
N ALA A 86 -3.63 -41.00 -10.54
CA ALA A 86 -4.04 -40.77 -11.92
C ALA A 86 -3.17 -41.57 -12.92
N LYS A 87 -1.83 -41.57 -12.73
CA LYS A 87 -0.89 -42.35 -13.55
C LYS A 87 -1.14 -43.86 -13.42
N ARG A 88 -1.29 -44.36 -12.19
CA ARG A 88 -1.61 -45.78 -11.94
C ARG A 88 -2.90 -46.19 -12.66
N LEU A 89 -3.93 -45.34 -12.59
CA LEU A 89 -5.21 -45.62 -13.21
C LEU A 89 -5.12 -45.57 -14.74
N ALA A 90 -4.38 -44.61 -15.30
CA ALA A 90 -4.09 -44.52 -16.72
C ALA A 90 -3.39 -45.78 -17.27
N ASP A 91 -2.47 -46.38 -16.51
CA ASP A 91 -1.81 -47.64 -16.89
C ASP A 91 -2.80 -48.80 -16.95
N ILE A 92 -3.69 -48.91 -15.96
CA ILE A 92 -4.73 -49.95 -15.92
C ILE A 92 -5.69 -49.78 -17.12
N LEU A 93 -6.15 -48.56 -17.39
CA LEU A 93 -7.02 -48.27 -18.54
C LEU A 93 -6.32 -48.58 -19.86
N SER A 94 -5.03 -48.26 -19.98
CA SER A 94 -4.22 -48.59 -21.15
C SER A 94 -4.10 -50.09 -21.37
N GLN A 95 -3.96 -50.89 -20.31
CA GLN A 95 -3.98 -52.35 -20.39
C GLN A 95 -5.33 -52.90 -20.88
N ILE A 96 -6.45 -52.31 -20.44
CA ILE A 96 -7.79 -52.67 -20.91
C ILE A 96 -7.92 -52.44 -22.43
N LEU A 97 -7.42 -51.30 -22.93
CA LEU A 97 -7.44 -50.99 -24.36
C LEU A 97 -6.51 -51.90 -25.19
N ARG A 98 -5.36 -52.30 -24.64
CA ARG A 98 -4.40 -53.21 -25.30
C ARG A 98 -4.89 -54.65 -25.37
N ALA A 99 -5.70 -55.11 -24.41
CA ALA A 99 -6.25 -56.46 -24.39
C ALA A 99 -7.23 -56.76 -25.54
N ASN A 100 -7.54 -55.78 -26.40
CA ASN A 100 -8.26 -55.90 -27.66
C ASN A 100 -9.62 -56.62 -27.57
N ASN A 101 -10.41 -56.29 -26.55
CA ASN A 101 -11.76 -56.84 -26.31
C ASN A 101 -12.89 -55.99 -26.91
N ARG A 102 -12.60 -55.10 -27.87
CA ARG A 102 -13.56 -54.11 -28.40
C ARG A 102 -14.86 -54.73 -28.93
N HIS A 103 -14.77 -55.92 -29.53
CA HIS A 103 -15.93 -56.66 -30.05
C HIS A 103 -16.68 -57.45 -28.97
N ALA A 104 -16.04 -57.74 -27.83
CA ALA A 104 -16.62 -58.52 -26.73
C ALA A 104 -17.26 -57.63 -25.65
N ASN A 105 -16.75 -56.41 -25.43
CA ASN A 105 -17.32 -55.46 -24.48
C ASN A 105 -17.07 -53.99 -24.94
N PRO A 106 -17.93 -53.45 -25.81
CA PRO A 106 -17.76 -52.10 -26.36
C PRO A 106 -17.93 -51.00 -25.30
N GLU A 107 -18.78 -51.19 -24.30
CA GLU A 107 -18.99 -50.23 -23.21
C GLU A 107 -17.73 -50.04 -22.36
N ARG A 108 -17.02 -51.14 -22.09
CA ARG A 108 -15.74 -51.12 -21.36
C ARG A 108 -14.61 -50.44 -22.14
N ASP A 109 -14.55 -50.64 -23.46
CA ASP A 109 -13.59 -49.94 -24.33
C ASP A 109 -13.90 -48.44 -24.39
N GLN A 110 -15.17 -48.06 -24.56
CA GLN A 110 -15.59 -46.65 -24.58
C GLN A 110 -15.31 -45.95 -23.24
N PHE A 111 -15.64 -46.61 -22.12
CA PHE A 111 -15.33 -46.12 -20.78
C PHE A 111 -13.83 -45.89 -20.60
N ALA A 112 -13.01 -46.89 -20.94
CA ALA A 112 -11.56 -46.79 -20.76
C ALA A 112 -10.95 -45.67 -21.62
N ARG A 113 -11.44 -45.44 -22.84
CA ARG A 113 -11.01 -44.31 -23.68
C ARG A 113 -11.40 -42.96 -23.08
N ALA A 114 -12.66 -42.82 -22.65
CA ALA A 114 -13.16 -41.57 -22.09
C ALA A 114 -12.45 -41.19 -20.79
N THR A 115 -12.31 -42.15 -19.87
CA THR A 115 -11.65 -41.92 -18.58
C THR A 115 -10.15 -41.70 -18.75
N LEU A 116 -9.48 -42.43 -19.65
CA LEU A 116 -8.06 -42.21 -19.95
C LEU A 116 -7.85 -40.81 -20.54
N SER A 117 -8.71 -40.39 -21.47
CA SER A 117 -8.66 -39.04 -22.04
C SER A 117 -8.87 -37.95 -20.98
N ALA A 118 -9.83 -38.14 -20.08
CA ALA A 118 -10.09 -37.19 -18.99
C ALA A 118 -8.90 -37.09 -18.02
N ILE A 119 -8.31 -38.24 -17.66
CA ILE A 119 -7.13 -38.30 -16.81
C ILE A 119 -5.94 -37.60 -17.47
N SER A 120 -5.67 -37.87 -18.75
CA SER A 120 -4.57 -37.23 -19.46
C SER A 120 -4.71 -35.70 -19.48
N VAL A 121 -5.90 -35.19 -19.83
CA VAL A 121 -6.15 -33.73 -19.89
C VAL A 121 -5.96 -33.07 -18.53
N HIS A 122 -6.55 -33.63 -17.47
CA HIS A 122 -6.45 -33.02 -16.14
C HIS A 122 -5.07 -33.21 -15.50
N LEU A 123 -4.35 -34.29 -15.81
CA LEU A 123 -2.99 -34.51 -15.33
C LEU A 123 -2.00 -33.56 -16.00
N GLU A 124 -2.13 -33.32 -17.31
CA GLU A 124 -1.34 -32.32 -18.04
C GLU A 124 -1.59 -30.92 -17.47
N ALA A 125 -2.86 -30.53 -17.33
CA ALA A 125 -3.24 -29.24 -16.74
C ALA A 125 -2.74 -29.08 -15.29
N LEU A 126 -2.77 -30.15 -14.48
CA LEU A 126 -2.24 -30.11 -13.12
C LEU A 126 -0.73 -29.91 -13.11
N ASN A 127 0.02 -30.62 -13.96
CA ASN A 127 1.48 -30.47 -14.02
C ASN A 127 1.88 -29.06 -14.49
N GLU A 128 1.26 -28.56 -15.56
CA GLU A 128 1.51 -27.21 -16.08
C GLU A 128 1.21 -26.13 -15.03
N ALA A 129 0.03 -26.21 -14.38
CA ALA A 129 -0.36 -25.24 -13.37
C ALA A 129 0.53 -25.32 -12.11
N THR A 130 0.96 -26.52 -11.70
CA THR A 130 1.91 -26.67 -10.58
C THR A 130 3.28 -26.09 -10.92
N THR A 131 3.84 -26.37 -12.10
CA THR A 131 5.12 -25.80 -12.54
C THR A 131 5.06 -24.27 -12.62
N GLU A 132 3.97 -23.72 -13.14
CA GLU A 132 3.78 -22.27 -13.18
C GLU A 132 3.61 -21.67 -11.78
N LEU A 133 2.91 -22.36 -10.87
CA LEU A 133 2.76 -21.93 -9.48
C LEU A 133 4.10 -21.91 -8.75
N GLU A 134 4.93 -22.93 -8.93
CA GLU A 134 6.30 -22.98 -8.40
C GLU A 134 7.12 -21.80 -8.92
N ARG A 135 7.11 -21.57 -10.24
CA ARG A 135 7.81 -20.45 -10.87
C ARG A 135 7.40 -19.10 -10.29
N LEU A 136 6.10 -18.86 -10.12
CA LEU A 136 5.56 -17.63 -9.56
C LEU A 136 5.87 -17.50 -8.06
N THR A 137 5.87 -18.62 -7.32
CA THR A 137 6.22 -18.65 -5.90
C THR A 137 7.69 -18.29 -5.70
N THR A 138 8.61 -18.89 -6.47
CA THR A 138 10.03 -18.53 -6.47
C THR A 138 10.24 -17.07 -6.85
N ARG A 139 9.48 -16.54 -7.83
CA ARG A 139 9.55 -15.11 -8.16
C ARG A 139 9.09 -14.24 -6.97
N ARG A 140 8.03 -14.63 -6.27
CA ARG A 140 7.54 -13.94 -5.08
C ARG A 140 8.59 -13.93 -3.97
N GLU A 141 9.25 -15.05 -3.73
CA GLU A 141 10.34 -15.17 -2.75
C GLU A 141 11.54 -14.30 -3.13
N ALA A 142 11.94 -14.28 -4.40
CA ALA A 142 13.00 -13.41 -4.89
C ALA A 142 12.64 -11.93 -4.70
N LEU A 143 11.39 -11.54 -4.97
CA LEU A 143 10.91 -10.18 -4.74
C LEU A 143 10.87 -9.82 -3.24
N ALA A 144 10.49 -10.76 -2.38
CA ALA A 144 10.52 -10.56 -0.93
C ALA A 144 11.96 -10.36 -0.43
N ALA A 145 12.93 -11.13 -0.95
CA ALA A 145 14.35 -10.95 -0.63
C ALA A 145 14.91 -9.63 -1.16
N GLU A 146 14.52 -9.21 -2.38
CA GLU A 146 14.87 -7.87 -2.90
C GLU A 146 14.30 -6.76 -2.01
N LEU A 147 13.06 -6.90 -1.53
CA LEU A 147 12.40 -5.94 -0.65
C LEU A 147 13.15 -5.85 0.69
N GLU A 148 13.48 -6.98 1.32
CA GLU A 148 14.29 -7.02 2.54
C GLU A 148 15.65 -6.34 2.35
N ALA A 149 16.31 -6.57 1.21
CA ALA A 149 17.58 -5.91 0.88
C ALA A 149 17.44 -4.39 0.70
N ILE A 150 16.31 -3.90 0.19
CA ILE A 150 16.01 -2.47 0.10
C ILE A 150 15.75 -1.89 1.48
N GLU A 151 14.98 -2.59 2.31
CA GLU A 151 14.72 -2.18 3.70
C GLU A 151 16.00 -2.09 4.52
N GLY A 152 16.92 -3.05 4.37
CA GLY A 152 18.24 -3.03 5.00
C GLY A 152 19.16 -1.90 4.50
N LYS A 153 18.87 -1.32 3.33
CA LYS A 153 19.58 -0.16 2.77
C LYS A 153 18.90 1.18 3.07
N ALA A 154 17.94 1.20 4.00
CA ALA A 154 17.29 2.43 4.43
C ALA A 154 18.35 3.48 4.83
N PRO A 155 18.19 4.74 4.39
CA PRO A 155 19.10 5.81 4.79
C PRO A 155 19.14 5.95 6.32
N LYS A 156 20.27 6.40 6.86
CA LYS A 156 20.39 6.55 8.32
C LYS A 156 19.43 7.62 8.83
N ALA A 157 18.53 7.19 9.70
CA ALA A 157 17.57 8.05 10.34
C ALA A 157 18.16 8.56 11.67
N SER A 158 18.24 9.89 11.82
CA SER A 158 18.77 10.54 13.03
C SER A 158 17.86 11.68 13.45
N ALA A 159 17.97 12.15 14.69
CA ALA A 159 17.19 13.29 15.15
C ALA A 159 17.38 14.54 14.27
N SER A 160 18.59 14.78 13.75
CA SER A 160 18.83 15.87 12.81
C SER A 160 18.18 15.62 11.45
N THR A 161 18.23 14.38 10.93
CA THR A 161 17.54 13.97 9.70
C THR A 161 16.04 14.24 9.79
N LEU A 162 15.41 13.86 10.90
CA LEU A 162 13.97 14.11 11.14
C LEU A 162 13.66 15.61 11.24
N GLY A 163 14.54 16.37 11.89
CA GLY A 163 14.41 17.83 11.96
C GLY A 163 14.47 18.50 10.59
N ASP A 164 15.32 17.99 9.70
CA ASP A 164 15.42 18.47 8.32
C ASP A 164 14.19 18.09 7.49
N MET A 165 13.70 16.86 7.58
CA MET A 165 12.46 16.44 6.90
C MET A 165 11.23 17.20 7.39
N ARG A 166 11.14 17.47 8.69
CA ARG A 166 10.04 18.27 9.25
C ARG A 166 10.02 19.67 8.64
N LYS A 167 11.18 20.30 8.41
CA LYS A 167 11.24 21.58 7.72
C LYS A 167 10.77 21.48 6.27
N GLU A 168 11.05 20.37 5.59
CA GLU A 168 10.53 20.17 4.23
C GLU A 168 9.01 20.02 4.22
N VAL A 169 8.42 19.37 5.22
CA VAL A 169 6.95 19.36 5.41
C VAL A 169 6.44 20.78 5.61
N GLU A 170 7.03 21.55 6.53
CA GLU A 170 6.63 22.94 6.81
C GLU A 170 6.78 23.85 5.57
N ASN A 171 7.82 23.63 4.76
CA ASN A 171 8.03 24.36 3.49
C ASN A 171 6.94 24.03 2.46
N ALA A 172 6.62 22.75 2.28
CA ALA A 172 5.59 22.30 1.34
C ALA A 172 4.19 22.77 1.76
N GLU A 173 3.88 22.74 3.06
CA GLU A 173 2.65 23.31 3.63
C GLU A 173 2.60 24.83 3.36
N GLY A 174 3.69 25.54 3.62
CA GLY A 174 3.77 26.98 3.38
C GLY A 174 3.61 27.36 1.89
N GLU A 175 4.12 26.55 0.96
CA GLU A 175 3.90 26.77 -0.48
C GLU A 175 2.42 26.57 -0.86
N ARG A 176 1.84 25.45 -0.43
CA ARG A 176 0.44 25.11 -0.66
C ARG A 176 -0.50 26.19 -0.11
N ASP A 177 -0.27 26.66 1.11
CA ASP A 177 -1.09 27.69 1.76
C ASP A 177 -0.94 29.06 1.09
N ARG A 178 0.25 29.40 0.57
CA ARG A 178 0.45 30.63 -0.23
C ARG A 178 -0.34 30.59 -1.53
N ILE A 179 -0.33 29.45 -2.24
CA ILE A 179 -1.10 29.28 -3.48
C ILE A 179 -2.60 29.34 -3.18
N GLU A 180 -3.05 28.64 -2.13
CA GLU A 180 -4.46 28.65 -1.72
C GLU A 180 -4.92 30.06 -1.33
N THR A 181 -4.11 30.79 -0.56
CA THR A 181 -4.40 32.18 -0.20
C THR A 181 -4.47 33.09 -1.43
N THR A 182 -3.56 32.89 -2.39
CA THR A 182 -3.58 33.65 -3.66
C THR A 182 -4.86 33.36 -4.44
N LEU A 183 -5.26 32.09 -4.54
CA LEU A 183 -6.51 31.68 -5.20
C LEU A 183 -7.74 32.26 -4.51
N ARG A 184 -7.79 32.27 -3.17
CA ARG A 184 -8.89 32.87 -2.40
C ARG A 184 -8.98 34.39 -2.61
N ASN A 185 -7.84 35.06 -2.76
CA ASN A 185 -7.77 36.50 -3.01
C ASN A 185 -8.01 36.87 -4.48
N MET A 186 -7.96 35.91 -5.40
CA MET A 186 -8.37 36.11 -6.79
C MET A 186 -9.89 36.02 -6.87
N ASP A 187 -10.54 37.12 -6.54
CA ASP A 187 -11.99 37.23 -6.62
C ASP A 187 -12.44 37.12 -8.08
N SER A 188 -13.44 36.28 -8.34
CA SER A 188 -14.08 36.16 -9.65
C SER A 188 -15.25 37.12 -9.75
N ASP A 189 -15.04 38.37 -9.36
CA ASP A 189 -16.09 39.37 -9.47
C ASP A 189 -16.32 39.66 -10.97
N GLU A 190 -17.42 39.13 -11.48
CA GLU A 190 -17.89 39.40 -12.85
C GLU A 190 -18.51 40.80 -12.95
N GLY A 191 -18.69 41.51 -11.83
CA GLY A 191 -19.28 42.84 -11.76
C GLY A 191 -18.73 43.84 -12.78
N PRO A 192 -17.40 44.06 -12.86
CA PRO A 192 -16.81 44.99 -13.84
C PRO A 192 -17.05 44.59 -15.31
N LEU A 193 -17.03 43.29 -15.60
CA LEU A 193 -17.32 42.77 -16.93
C LEU A 193 -18.79 42.96 -17.28
N GLN A 194 -19.69 42.66 -16.34
CA GLN A 194 -21.13 42.78 -16.52
C GLN A 194 -21.56 44.24 -16.67
N LEU A 195 -21.00 45.15 -15.86
CA LEU A 195 -21.19 46.60 -16.00
C LEU A 195 -20.74 47.10 -17.38
N SER A 196 -19.63 46.58 -17.90
CA SER A 196 -19.14 46.95 -19.23
C SER A 196 -20.00 46.38 -20.36
N GLN A 197 -20.59 45.20 -20.18
CA GLN A 197 -21.56 44.63 -21.12
C GLN A 197 -22.86 45.44 -21.14
N ASP A 198 -23.36 45.84 -19.98
CA ASP A 198 -24.58 46.66 -19.88
C ASP A 198 -24.35 48.07 -20.44
N ALA A 199 -23.16 48.66 -20.22
CA ALA A 199 -22.79 49.94 -20.80
C ALA A 199 -22.66 49.91 -22.32
N GLU A 200 -22.13 48.83 -22.89
CA GLU A 200 -22.06 48.62 -24.35
C GLU A 200 -23.45 48.47 -24.96
N ARG A 201 -24.31 47.65 -24.37
CA ARG A 201 -25.71 47.48 -24.81
C ARG A 201 -26.46 48.81 -24.81
N ALA A 202 -26.36 49.58 -23.71
CA ALA A 202 -27.02 50.87 -23.58
C ALA A 202 -26.44 51.96 -24.52
N ALA A 203 -25.19 51.82 -24.97
CA ALA A 203 -24.59 52.74 -25.95
C ALA A 203 -25.00 52.36 -27.39
N MET A 204 -25.11 51.07 -27.68
CA MET A 204 -25.61 50.55 -28.96
C MET A 204 -27.09 50.88 -29.17
N GLU A 205 -27.94 50.70 -28.16
CA GLU A 205 -29.37 51.10 -28.22
C GLU A 205 -29.52 52.59 -28.56
N ARG A 206 -28.72 53.46 -27.94
CA ARG A 206 -28.72 54.90 -28.25
C ARG A 206 -28.24 55.22 -29.66
N LEU A 207 -27.27 54.46 -30.18
CA LEU A 207 -26.81 54.60 -31.56
C LEU A 207 -27.92 54.22 -32.53
N GLU A 208 -28.58 53.08 -32.31
CA GLU A 208 -29.70 52.61 -33.13
C GLU A 208 -30.87 53.61 -33.12
N GLU A 209 -31.20 54.17 -31.95
CA GLU A 209 -32.22 55.21 -31.81
C GLU A 209 -31.83 56.50 -32.57
N ALA A 210 -30.58 56.97 -32.44
CA ALA A 210 -30.11 58.16 -33.13
C ALA A 210 -30.09 57.96 -34.67
N GLU A 211 -29.67 56.79 -35.14
CA GLU A 211 -29.70 56.44 -36.57
C GLU A 211 -31.14 56.34 -37.11
N ALA A 212 -32.07 55.79 -36.33
CA ALA A 212 -33.49 55.74 -36.69
C ALA A 212 -34.11 57.14 -36.76
N LEU A 213 -33.84 58.01 -35.79
CA LEU A 213 -34.30 59.41 -35.79
C LEU A 213 -33.70 60.21 -36.95
N ALA A 214 -32.42 59.99 -37.27
CA ALA A 214 -31.76 60.62 -38.41
C ALA A 214 -32.37 60.15 -39.76
N ALA A 215 -32.74 58.87 -39.88
CA ALA A 215 -33.44 58.34 -41.05
C ALA A 215 -34.84 58.94 -41.24
N MET A 216 -35.49 59.36 -40.16
CA MET A 216 -36.77 60.09 -40.16
C MET A 216 -36.60 61.61 -40.37
N GLY A 217 -35.35 62.11 -40.37
CA GLY A 217 -35.04 63.54 -40.50
C GLY A 217 -35.23 64.34 -39.21
N GLU A 218 -35.38 63.68 -38.06
CA GLU A 218 -35.66 64.30 -36.76
C GLU A 218 -34.40 64.51 -35.90
N ALA A 219 -33.29 63.84 -36.21
CA ALA A 219 -32.00 64.02 -35.52
C ALA A 219 -30.92 64.66 -36.41
N GLY A 220 -29.99 65.39 -35.78
CA GLY A 220 -28.87 66.04 -36.45
C GLY A 220 -27.70 65.09 -36.76
N SER A 221 -26.88 65.40 -37.75
CA SER A 221 -25.67 64.61 -38.09
C SER A 221 -24.67 64.53 -36.92
N ASP A 222 -24.66 65.52 -36.05
CA ASP A 222 -23.79 65.58 -34.88
C ASP A 222 -24.26 64.63 -33.76
N GLU A 223 -25.58 64.43 -33.60
CA GLU A 223 -26.13 63.49 -32.60
C GLU A 223 -25.81 62.02 -32.94
N VAL A 224 -25.91 61.66 -34.23
CA VAL A 224 -25.51 60.32 -34.71
C VAL A 224 -24.01 60.10 -34.53
N LYS A 225 -23.21 61.14 -34.78
CA LYS A 225 -21.75 61.08 -34.61
C LYS A 225 -21.38 60.87 -33.14
N ASP A 226 -21.99 61.62 -32.22
CA ASP A 226 -21.74 61.50 -30.78
C ASP A 226 -22.18 60.12 -30.25
N ALA A 227 -23.33 59.61 -30.69
CA ALA A 227 -23.81 58.27 -30.33
C ALA A 227 -22.86 57.17 -30.84
N LYS A 228 -22.32 57.34 -32.05
CA LYS A 228 -21.35 56.40 -32.64
C LYS A 228 -20.02 56.41 -31.90
N GLU A 229 -19.53 57.58 -31.50
CA GLU A 229 -18.33 57.72 -30.68
C GLU A 229 -18.52 57.12 -29.28
N ALA A 230 -19.72 57.26 -28.68
CA ALA A 230 -20.05 56.65 -27.40
C ALA A 230 -20.12 55.12 -27.47
N ALA A 231 -20.76 54.56 -28.51
CA ALA A 231 -20.80 53.11 -28.76
C ALA A 231 -19.39 52.54 -28.98
N ALA A 232 -18.54 53.21 -29.77
CA ALA A 232 -17.16 52.79 -29.98
C ALA A 232 -16.34 52.77 -28.68
N LYS A 233 -16.47 53.80 -27.82
CA LYS A 233 -15.80 53.84 -26.51
C LYS A 233 -16.26 52.71 -25.58
N ALA A 234 -17.55 52.40 -25.57
CA ALA A 234 -18.10 51.34 -24.74
C ALA A 234 -17.63 49.95 -25.23
N ALA A 235 -17.57 49.73 -26.54
CA ALA A 235 -17.04 48.51 -27.14
C ALA A 235 -15.55 48.29 -26.81
N ASP A 236 -14.73 49.35 -26.90
CA ASP A 236 -13.31 49.29 -26.51
C ASP A 236 -13.12 48.98 -25.02
N ALA A 237 -13.94 49.58 -24.15
CA ALA A 237 -13.94 49.30 -22.72
C ALA A 237 -14.30 47.83 -22.43
N LEU A 238 -15.37 47.33 -23.06
CA LEU A 238 -15.78 45.93 -22.94
C LEU A 238 -14.68 44.97 -23.43
N ALA A 239 -14.04 45.25 -24.57
CA ALA A 239 -12.96 44.42 -25.09
C ALA A 239 -11.77 44.34 -24.11
N LYS A 240 -11.44 45.45 -23.45
CA LYS A 240 -10.39 45.52 -22.42
C LYS A 240 -10.75 44.68 -21.18
N GLU A 241 -11.96 44.82 -20.66
CA GLU A 241 -12.43 44.05 -19.49
C GLU A 241 -12.57 42.56 -19.82
N GLN A 242 -13.07 42.20 -21.01
CA GLN A 242 -13.10 40.80 -21.47
C GLN A 242 -11.70 40.18 -21.51
N LYS A 243 -10.69 40.93 -21.99
CA LYS A 243 -9.31 40.46 -22.00
C LYS A 243 -8.80 40.24 -20.57
N GLN A 244 -8.99 41.21 -19.67
CA GLN A 244 -8.57 41.10 -18.27
C GLN A 244 -9.23 39.91 -17.56
N TYR A 245 -10.54 39.71 -17.77
CA TYR A 245 -11.27 38.57 -17.23
C TYR A 245 -10.71 37.24 -17.76
N ARG A 246 -10.43 37.13 -19.07
CA ARG A 246 -9.80 35.93 -19.66
C ARG A 246 -8.42 35.66 -19.08
N ASP A 247 -7.60 36.69 -18.92
CA ASP A 247 -6.25 36.57 -18.35
C ASP A 247 -6.32 36.12 -16.88
N MET A 248 -7.28 36.67 -16.11
CA MET A 248 -7.54 36.27 -14.72
C MET A 248 -8.00 34.81 -14.62
N VAL A 249 -8.97 34.38 -15.44
CA VAL A 249 -9.45 32.98 -15.46
C VAL A 249 -8.33 32.02 -15.85
N ALA A 250 -7.50 32.38 -16.83
CA ALA A 250 -6.33 31.57 -17.21
C ALA A 250 -5.30 31.47 -16.08
N ALA A 251 -5.00 32.59 -15.40
CA ALA A 251 -4.11 32.62 -14.25
C ALA A 251 -4.64 31.77 -13.08
N ARG A 252 -5.94 31.85 -12.78
CA ARG A 252 -6.61 31.03 -11.78
C ARG A 252 -6.48 29.53 -12.07
N ARG A 253 -6.80 29.10 -13.31
CA ARG A 253 -6.60 27.69 -13.74
C ARG A 253 -5.14 27.25 -13.67
N GLY A 254 -4.21 28.17 -13.89
CA GLY A 254 -2.78 27.92 -13.71
C GLY A 254 -2.41 27.68 -12.26
N LEU A 255 -2.94 28.49 -11.34
CA LEU A 255 -2.75 28.33 -9.90
C LEU A 255 -3.47 27.11 -9.33
N GLU A 256 -4.65 26.76 -9.81
CA GLU A 256 -5.38 25.54 -9.41
C GLU A 256 -4.56 24.28 -9.73
N ARG A 257 -3.95 24.21 -10.92
CA ARG A 257 -3.03 23.11 -11.27
C ARG A 257 -1.76 23.09 -10.40
N LYS A 258 -1.25 24.27 -10.04
CA LYS A 258 -0.12 24.36 -9.10
C LYS A 258 -0.50 23.93 -7.70
N LEU A 259 -1.72 24.23 -7.26
CA LEU A 259 -2.25 23.80 -5.97
C LEU A 259 -2.33 22.27 -5.92
N GLU A 260 -2.86 21.65 -6.98
CA GLU A 260 -2.88 20.18 -7.10
C GLU A 260 -1.47 19.58 -7.05
N GLY A 261 -0.51 20.15 -7.77
CA GLY A 261 0.89 19.72 -7.70
C GLY A 261 1.53 19.93 -6.31
N ALA A 262 1.19 21.01 -5.62
CA ALA A 262 1.64 21.28 -4.26
C ALA A 262 1.03 20.30 -3.25
N ASP A 263 -0.26 19.97 -3.37
CA ASP A 263 -0.94 18.98 -2.54
C ASP A 263 -0.32 17.57 -2.74
N GLN A 264 -0.03 17.18 -3.98
CA GLN A 264 0.67 15.92 -4.29
C GLN A 264 2.07 15.91 -3.66
N THR A 265 2.82 17.01 -3.80
CA THR A 265 4.16 17.14 -3.22
C THR A 265 4.10 17.02 -1.70
N LEU A 266 3.16 17.73 -1.05
CA LEU A 266 2.96 17.67 0.39
C LEU A 266 2.62 16.25 0.87
N ALA A 267 1.74 15.54 0.15
CA ALA A 267 1.39 14.16 0.45
C ALA A 267 2.61 13.23 0.40
N THR A 268 3.45 13.36 -0.63
CA THR A 268 4.71 12.60 -0.74
C THR A 268 5.68 12.93 0.38
N VAL A 269 5.92 14.22 0.64
CA VAL A 269 6.84 14.68 1.70
C VAL A 269 6.39 14.18 3.08
N ARG A 270 5.10 14.25 3.39
CA ARG A 270 4.54 13.71 4.64
C ARG A 270 4.70 12.19 4.73
N SER A 271 4.46 11.46 3.64
CA SER A 271 4.61 10.00 3.61
C SER A 271 6.05 9.56 3.89
N VAL A 272 7.01 10.22 3.25
CA VAL A 272 8.45 10.00 3.47
C VAL A 272 8.83 10.35 4.91
N TYR A 273 8.38 11.50 5.41
CA TYR A 273 8.62 11.93 6.79
C TYR A 273 8.08 10.93 7.82
N HIS A 274 6.84 10.47 7.67
CA HIS A 274 6.23 9.50 8.59
C HIS A 274 6.97 8.17 8.57
N THR A 275 7.39 7.70 7.39
CA THR A 275 8.16 6.45 7.26
C THR A 275 9.52 6.56 7.95
N ALA A 276 10.20 7.70 7.80
CA ALA A 276 11.46 7.95 8.50
C ALA A 276 11.26 8.08 10.01
N LEU A 277 10.20 8.78 10.43
CA LEU A 277 9.84 8.96 11.85
C LEU A 277 9.57 7.62 12.52
N ASP A 278 8.74 6.77 11.90
CA ASP A 278 8.41 5.44 12.41
C ASP A 278 9.67 4.59 12.60
N ARG A 279 10.55 4.53 11.58
CA ARG A 279 11.83 3.81 11.68
C ARG A 279 12.72 4.31 12.83
N VAL A 280 12.85 5.63 13.02
CA VAL A 280 13.62 6.17 14.16
C VAL A 280 12.97 5.81 15.47
N ARG A 281 11.64 5.96 15.59
CA ARG A 281 10.94 5.75 16.85
C ARG A 281 10.86 4.29 17.24
N GLN A 282 10.77 3.36 16.28
CA GLN A 282 10.88 1.94 16.54
C GLN A 282 12.28 1.58 17.05
N ALA A 283 13.34 2.13 16.44
CA ALA A 283 14.71 1.91 16.93
C ALA A 283 14.94 2.51 18.33
N ASP A 284 14.47 3.74 18.56
CA ASP A 284 14.51 4.41 19.88
C ASP A 284 13.73 3.61 20.92
N LEU A 285 12.54 3.09 20.56
CA LEU A 285 11.68 2.31 21.43
C LEU A 285 12.36 0.98 21.78
N ALA A 286 12.87 0.25 20.79
CA ALA A 286 13.61 -0.99 21.02
C ALA A 286 14.80 -0.78 21.95
N ALA A 287 15.62 0.27 21.73
CA ALA A 287 16.74 0.61 22.59
C ALA A 287 16.31 0.94 24.03
N ARG A 288 15.17 1.64 24.20
CA ARG A 288 14.63 1.98 25.51
C ARG A 288 14.00 0.78 26.22
N GLU A 289 13.31 -0.08 25.50
CA GLU A 289 12.75 -1.33 26.03
C GLU A 289 13.88 -2.23 26.55
N SER A 290 14.93 -2.46 25.75
CA SER A 290 16.12 -3.22 26.19
C SER A 290 16.79 -2.58 27.40
N ALA A 291 17.04 -1.27 27.38
CA ALA A 291 17.68 -0.58 28.49
C ALA A 291 16.83 -0.55 29.78
N LEU A 292 15.50 -0.60 29.65
CA LEU A 292 14.60 -0.69 30.80
C LEU A 292 14.68 -2.07 31.45
N VAL A 293 14.63 -3.13 30.64
CA VAL A 293 14.79 -4.51 31.12
C VAL A 293 16.17 -4.70 31.76
N GLU A 294 17.25 -4.27 31.10
CA GLU A 294 18.61 -4.36 31.65
C GLU A 294 18.75 -3.65 33.01
N LYS A 295 18.12 -2.48 33.20
CA LYS A 295 18.13 -1.78 34.48
C LYS A 295 17.39 -2.53 35.59
N ILE A 296 16.33 -3.24 35.23
CA ILE A 296 15.57 -4.03 36.20
C ILE A 296 16.33 -5.30 36.56
N GLU A 297 16.91 -5.96 35.56
CA GLU A 297 17.79 -7.11 35.76
C GLU A 297 19.04 -6.75 36.58
N ALA A 298 19.60 -5.56 36.40
CA ALA A 298 20.75 -5.09 37.18
C ALA A 298 20.45 -4.96 38.69
N MET A 299 19.19 -4.78 39.10
CA MET A 299 18.82 -4.77 40.52
C MET A 299 18.90 -6.17 41.16
N ARG A 300 19.09 -7.24 40.38
CA ARG A 300 19.28 -8.60 40.87
C ARG A 300 20.46 -8.70 41.83
N ASP A 301 21.59 -8.08 41.50
CA ASP A 301 22.79 -8.15 42.33
C ASP A 301 22.57 -7.47 43.68
N ASP A 302 21.90 -6.32 43.68
CA ASP A 302 21.50 -5.61 44.91
C ASP A 302 20.52 -6.45 45.76
N LEU A 303 19.55 -7.13 45.14
CA LEU A 303 18.62 -8.03 45.83
C LEU A 303 19.34 -9.26 46.41
N ALA A 304 20.32 -9.82 45.69
CA ALA A 304 21.13 -10.93 46.17
C ALA A 304 22.02 -10.55 47.36
N ASP A 305 22.55 -9.32 47.35
CA ASP A 305 23.31 -8.79 48.48
C ASP A 305 22.39 -8.54 49.69
N LEU A 306 21.17 -8.03 49.49
CA LEU A 306 20.17 -7.90 50.55
C LEU A 306 19.80 -9.26 51.15
N ASP A 307 19.57 -10.28 50.34
CA ASP A 307 19.26 -11.64 50.80
C ASP A 307 20.42 -12.24 51.60
N ARG A 308 21.68 -11.97 51.21
CA ARG A 308 22.85 -12.39 51.97
C ARG A 308 22.89 -11.71 53.34
N ILE A 309 22.64 -10.41 53.39
CA ILE A 309 22.58 -9.65 54.66
C ILE A 309 21.45 -10.16 55.55
N TYR A 310 20.27 -10.45 54.99
CA TYR A 310 19.17 -11.03 55.75
C TYR A 310 19.54 -12.39 56.33
N ALA A 311 20.18 -13.27 55.55
CA ALA A 311 20.66 -14.56 56.03
C ALA A 311 21.69 -14.40 57.18
N ASP A 312 22.65 -13.49 57.05
CA ASP A 312 23.64 -13.20 58.10
C ASP A 312 22.97 -12.69 59.39
N LEU A 313 21.90 -11.89 59.28
CA LEU A 313 21.15 -11.36 60.42
C LEU A 313 20.25 -12.42 61.08
N GLU A 314 19.64 -13.32 60.30
CA GLU A 314 18.86 -14.45 60.83
C GLU A 314 19.76 -15.48 61.54
N GLU A 315 20.98 -15.71 61.03
CA GLU A 315 21.99 -16.53 61.73
C GLU A 315 22.38 -15.92 63.08
N ALA A 316 22.57 -14.59 63.13
CA ALA A 316 22.89 -13.88 64.36
C ALA A 316 21.71 -13.79 65.35
N ASN A 317 20.46 -13.82 64.86
CA ASN A 317 19.25 -13.78 65.68
C ASN A 317 18.16 -14.73 65.13
N PRO A 318 18.17 -16.02 65.53
CA PRO A 318 17.28 -17.05 64.96
C PRO A 318 15.78 -16.84 65.21
N GLU A 319 15.39 -15.94 66.12
CA GLU A 319 13.99 -15.60 66.37
C GLU A 319 13.46 -14.49 65.44
N ALA A 320 14.35 -13.80 64.72
CA ALA A 320 13.97 -12.80 63.73
C ALA A 320 13.83 -13.44 62.34
N SER A 321 12.82 -13.03 61.59
CA SER A 321 12.70 -13.35 60.17
C SER A 321 12.61 -12.04 59.36
N TYR A 322 13.56 -11.85 58.44
CA TYR A 322 13.66 -10.66 57.61
C TYR A 322 13.06 -10.87 56.22
N GLY A 323 12.70 -12.11 55.86
CA GLY A 323 12.06 -12.45 54.59
C GLY A 323 13.05 -12.55 53.43
N ARG A 324 12.53 -12.51 52.19
CA ARG A 324 13.34 -12.50 50.95
C ARG A 324 13.16 -11.19 50.20
N ALA A 325 14.26 -10.65 49.69
CA ALA A 325 14.29 -9.49 48.83
C ALA A 325 13.74 -9.86 47.44
N ARG A 326 12.57 -9.32 47.11
CA ARG A 326 11.88 -9.51 45.83
C ARG A 326 11.47 -8.17 45.25
N LEU A 327 11.67 -8.00 43.95
CA LEU A 327 11.15 -6.87 43.18
C LEU A 327 10.17 -7.39 42.13
N THR A 328 8.93 -6.92 42.18
CA THR A 328 7.95 -7.16 41.11
C THR A 328 7.71 -5.86 40.36
N ALA A 329 8.01 -5.88 39.06
CA ALA A 329 7.83 -4.74 38.17
C ALA A 329 6.75 -5.04 37.13
N THR A 330 5.71 -4.22 37.10
CA THR A 330 4.73 -4.24 36.01
C THR A 330 5.26 -3.40 34.85
N MET A 331 5.62 -4.06 33.76
CA MET A 331 6.20 -3.42 32.59
C MET A 331 5.11 -2.90 31.63
N PRO A 332 5.36 -1.81 30.89
CA PRO A 332 4.53 -1.47 29.74
C PRO A 332 4.63 -2.58 28.69
N TYR A 333 3.62 -2.68 27.80
CA TYR A 333 3.61 -3.67 26.73
C TYR A 333 4.85 -3.51 25.84
N LEU A 334 5.70 -4.53 25.82
CA LEU A 334 6.96 -4.52 25.07
C LEU A 334 6.71 -5.02 23.65
N HIS A 335 7.25 -4.30 22.67
CA HIS A 335 7.06 -4.60 21.25
C HIS A 335 8.27 -5.28 20.61
N HIS A 336 9.47 -4.92 21.05
CA HIS A 336 10.73 -5.27 20.38
C HIS A 336 11.65 -6.15 21.24
N HIS A 337 11.36 -6.33 22.53
CA HIS A 337 12.16 -7.19 23.40
C HIS A 337 12.07 -8.68 23.00
N PRO A 338 13.17 -9.46 22.98
CA PRO A 338 13.14 -10.89 22.64
C PRO A 338 12.20 -11.72 23.52
N SER A 339 12.16 -11.40 24.81
CA SER A 339 11.28 -12.06 25.80
C SER A 339 9.93 -11.36 25.98
N ARG A 340 9.48 -10.56 25.00
CA ARG A 340 8.23 -9.77 25.13
C ARG A 340 7.00 -10.63 25.44
N ASP A 341 6.91 -11.83 24.87
CA ASP A 341 5.73 -12.69 25.04
C ASP A 341 5.60 -13.14 26.51
N LEU A 342 6.74 -13.39 27.17
CA LEU A 342 6.83 -13.71 28.59
C LEU A 342 6.46 -12.49 29.46
N PHE A 343 7.10 -11.34 29.20
CA PHE A 343 6.93 -10.15 30.02
C PHE A 343 5.53 -9.53 29.88
N ASN A 344 4.92 -9.64 28.70
CA ASN A 344 3.58 -9.11 28.45
C ASN A 344 2.48 -9.97 29.07
N SER A 345 2.71 -11.27 29.27
CA SER A 345 1.72 -12.17 29.88
C SER A 345 1.79 -12.18 31.42
N ASN A 346 3.01 -12.19 31.98
CA ASN A 346 3.22 -12.45 33.41
C ASN A 346 3.78 -11.26 34.18
N GLY A 347 4.23 -10.21 33.50
CA GLY A 347 5.05 -9.14 34.11
C GLY A 347 6.51 -9.56 34.26
N LEU A 348 7.30 -8.76 34.99
CA LEU A 348 8.70 -9.07 35.28
C LEU A 348 8.89 -9.15 36.80
N GLU A 349 9.26 -10.33 37.29
CA GLU A 349 9.67 -10.55 38.67
C GLU A 349 11.16 -10.85 38.73
N VAL A 350 11.88 -10.08 39.56
CA VAL A 350 13.30 -10.29 39.83
C VAL A 350 13.47 -10.63 41.31
N THR A 351 14.09 -11.78 41.58
CA THR A 351 14.49 -12.24 42.90
C THR A 351 16.01 -12.38 42.96
N ALA A 352 16.58 -12.60 44.15
CA ALA A 352 18.00 -12.90 44.29
C ALA A 352 18.44 -14.15 43.50
N ALA A 353 17.54 -15.11 43.28
CA ALA A 353 17.82 -16.33 42.54
C ALA A 353 17.85 -16.10 41.02
N GLY A 354 17.12 -15.10 40.51
CA GLY A 354 17.02 -14.79 39.09
C GLY A 354 15.69 -14.13 38.73
N ILE A 355 15.38 -14.14 37.43
CA ILE A 355 14.04 -13.79 36.96
C ILE A 355 13.13 -14.98 37.25
N GLU A 356 12.06 -14.75 38.01
CA GLU A 356 11.01 -15.75 38.24
C GLU A 356 9.85 -15.49 37.27
N GLU A 357 9.36 -16.56 36.64
CA GLU A 357 8.43 -16.55 35.50
C GLU A 357 6.97 -16.32 35.86
#